data_AF-A0A8I1YD73-F1
#
_entry.id   AF-A0A8I1YD73-F1
#
_cell.length_a   1.000
_cell.length_b   1.000
_cell.length_c   1.000
_cell.angle_alpha   90.00
_cell.angle_beta   90.00
_cell.angle_gamma   90.00
#
_symmetry.space_group_name_H-M   'P 1'
#
loop_
_entity.id
_entity.type
_entity.pdbx_description
1 polymer ?
#
loop_
_entity_poly.entity_id
_entity_poly.type
_entity_poly.pdbx_seq_one_letter_code
_entity_poly.pdbx_strand_id
1 'polypeptide(L)'
;MSLTQFRVDDGPHVMDGLRLLAQDGNECVEAFIGRKVMDVWAASIEHRGGRQSLFRDQYNALGRLNLPALQRIVSAKYQRGAVFNRQHPFVEVLFSDIADSGEALDLSQLVRETLPPAFHRMA
;
A
#
# COMPACT_ATOMS: atom_id res chain seq x y z
N MET A 1 -5.34 1.30 21.90
CA MET A 1 -6.17 0.83 20.78
C MET A 1 -5.35 -0.14 19.96
N SER A 2 -5.93 -1.27 19.56
CA SER A 2 -5.23 -2.32 18.81
C SER A 2 -6.07 -2.67 17.60
N LEU A 3 -5.52 -2.40 16.41
CA LEU A 3 -6.17 -2.75 15.16
C LEU A 3 -6.10 -4.28 14.95
N THR A 4 -7.22 -4.88 14.55
CA THR A 4 -7.37 -6.31 14.31
C THR A 4 -8.02 -6.57 12.95
N GLN A 5 -8.11 -7.84 12.53
CA GLN A 5 -8.79 -8.24 11.29
C GLN A 5 -8.32 -7.49 10.02
N PHE A 6 -7.01 -7.23 9.95
CA PHE A 6 -6.41 -6.60 8.78
C PHE A 6 -6.65 -7.41 7.51
N ARG A 7 -7.03 -6.73 6.44
CA ARG A 7 -7.14 -7.30 5.10
C ARG A 7 -6.95 -6.24 4.03
N VAL A 8 -6.54 -6.67 2.85
CA VAL A 8 -6.63 -5.86 1.63
C VAL A 8 -8.10 -5.70 1.25
N ASP A 9 -8.51 -4.48 0.93
CA ASP A 9 -9.79 -4.24 0.26
C ASP A 9 -9.58 -4.27 -1.24
N ASP A 10 -10.00 -5.38 -1.86
CA ASP A 10 -9.97 -5.58 -3.30
C ASP A 10 -11.29 -5.19 -3.99
N GLY A 11 -12.24 -4.61 -3.24
CA GLY A 11 -13.50 -4.12 -3.77
C GLY A 11 -13.33 -2.94 -4.74
N PRO A 12 -14.37 -2.62 -5.53
CA PRO A 12 -14.34 -1.45 -6.42
C PRO A 12 -14.15 -0.15 -5.63
N HIS A 13 -13.07 0.59 -5.90
CA HIS A 13 -12.81 1.90 -5.33
C HIS A 13 -12.08 2.84 -6.29
N VAL A 14 -12.34 4.15 -6.18
CA VAL A 14 -11.71 5.18 -7.03
C VAL A 14 -10.28 5.53 -6.64
N MET A 15 -9.83 5.10 -5.46
CA MET A 15 -8.47 5.35 -5.00
C MET A 15 -7.44 4.58 -5.83
N ASP A 16 -6.30 5.21 -6.07
CA ASP A 16 -5.22 4.65 -6.89
C ASP A 16 -4.01 4.31 -6.00
N GLY A 17 -3.93 3.04 -5.63
CA GLY A 17 -3.00 2.51 -4.64
C GLY A 17 -3.60 1.31 -3.90
N LEU A 18 -3.00 0.96 -2.76
CA LEU A 18 -3.41 -0.15 -1.92
C LEU A 18 -4.35 0.33 -0.81
N ARG A 19 -5.55 -0.25 -0.72
CA ARG A 19 -6.49 -0.03 0.39
C ARG A 19 -6.49 -1.22 1.34
N LEU A 20 -6.53 -0.92 2.64
CA LEU A 20 -6.56 -1.88 3.73
C LEU A 20 -7.74 -1.57 4.65
N LEU A 21 -8.34 -2.61 5.20
CA LEU A 21 -9.37 -2.51 6.24
C LEU A 21 -8.86 -3.22 7.49
N ALA A 22 -9.16 -2.63 8.63
CA ALA A 22 -8.95 -3.20 9.96
C ALA A 22 -10.16 -2.91 10.85
N GLN A 23 -10.15 -3.45 12.07
CA GLN A 23 -11.16 -3.21 13.10
C GLN A 23 -10.51 -2.66 14.36
N ASP A 24 -11.07 -1.60 14.92
CA ASP A 24 -10.83 -1.16 16.30
C ASP A 24 -12.10 -1.41 17.11
N GLY A 25 -12.13 -2.52 17.86
CA GLY A 25 -13.38 -3.02 18.44
C GLY A 25 -14.41 -3.34 17.35
N ASN A 26 -15.50 -2.57 17.31
CA ASN A 26 -16.58 -2.70 16.32
C ASN A 26 -16.50 -1.65 15.21
N GLU A 27 -15.49 -0.77 15.22
CA GLU A 27 -15.33 0.28 14.24
C GLU A 27 -14.39 -0.17 13.11
N CYS A 28 -14.85 0.01 11.87
CA CYS A 28 -14.02 -0.23 10.70
C CYS A 28 -13.02 0.91 10.53
N VAL A 29 -11.73 0.57 10.51
CA VAL A 29 -10.64 1.52 10.27
C VAL A 29 -10.10 1.27 8.87
N GLU A 30 -10.03 2.33 8.09
CA GLU A 30 -9.48 2.30 6.74
C GLU A 30 -8.05 2.79 6.72
N ALA A 31 -7.21 2.13 5.95
CA ALA A 31 -5.86 2.60 5.66
C ALA A 31 -5.58 2.56 4.17
N PHE A 32 -4.72 3.46 3.71
CA PHE A 32 -4.43 3.64 2.30
C PHE A 32 -2.96 3.95 2.06
N ILE A 33 -2.40 3.34 1.01
CA ILE A 33 -1.06 3.62 0.51
C ILE A 33 -1.18 4.04 -0.95
N GLY A 34 -0.88 5.30 -1.24
CA GLY A 34 -0.96 5.83 -2.59
C GLY A 34 -0.02 5.11 -3.55
N ARG A 35 -0.41 5.00 -4.83
CA ARG A 35 0.37 4.41 -5.93
C ARG A 35 1.84 4.81 -5.92
N LYS A 36 2.11 6.12 -5.83
CA LYS A 36 3.48 6.66 -5.83
C LYS A 36 4.30 6.15 -4.65
N VAL A 37 3.67 6.00 -3.48
CA VAL A 37 4.31 5.47 -2.28
C VAL A 37 4.67 4.00 -2.47
N MET A 38 3.71 3.20 -2.96
CA MET A 38 3.95 1.80 -3.29
C MET A 38 5.02 1.61 -4.37
N ASP A 39 5.00 2.41 -5.43
CA ASP A 39 5.95 2.30 -6.55
C ASP A 39 7.38 2.55 -6.11
N VAL A 40 7.60 3.59 -5.32
CA VAL A 40 8.95 3.91 -4.82
C VAL A 40 9.38 2.88 -3.77
N TRP A 41 8.48 2.38 -2.92
CA TRP A 41 8.83 1.32 -1.98
C TRP A 41 9.25 0.04 -2.73
N ALA A 42 8.47 -0.41 -3.72
CA ALA A 42 8.83 -1.54 -4.57
C ALA A 42 10.13 -1.30 -5.36
N ALA A 43 10.30 -0.12 -5.97
CA ALA A 43 11.50 0.22 -6.73
C ALA A 43 12.77 0.32 -5.86
N SER A 44 12.64 0.64 -4.57
CA SER A 44 13.78 0.64 -3.64
C SER A 44 14.34 -0.77 -3.40
N ILE A 45 13.53 -1.81 -3.61
CA ILE A 45 13.91 -3.22 -3.48
C ILE A 45 14.29 -3.82 -4.84
N GLU A 46 13.62 -3.45 -5.93
CA GLU A 46 13.98 -3.87 -7.29
C GLU A 46 15.20 -3.08 -7.79
N HIS A 47 16.39 -3.61 -7.59
CA HIS A 47 17.66 -3.01 -8.03
C HIS A 47 17.79 -2.92 -9.59
N ARG A 48 16.72 -3.21 -10.34
CA ARG A 48 16.65 -3.20 -11.81
C ARG A 48 15.57 -2.24 -12.32
N GLY A 49 15.89 -0.95 -12.34
CA GLY A 49 15.65 -0.03 -13.45
C GLY A 49 14.26 0.17 -14.08
N GLY A 50 13.17 -0.37 -13.54
CA GLY A 50 11.82 -0.23 -14.11
C GLY A 50 10.89 0.63 -13.25
N ARG A 51 10.78 1.93 -13.54
CA ARG A 51 9.79 2.86 -12.92
C ARG A 51 8.35 2.61 -13.38
N GLN A 52 7.99 1.38 -13.71
CA GLN A 52 6.63 1.07 -14.14
C GLN A 52 5.74 0.94 -12.91
N SER A 53 4.71 1.78 -12.83
CA SER A 53 3.66 1.65 -11.83
C SER A 53 2.97 0.30 -11.98
N LEU A 54 2.61 -0.31 -10.85
CA LEU A 54 1.89 -1.57 -10.83
C LEU A 54 0.41 -1.34 -11.14
N PHE A 55 -0.26 -2.37 -11.64
CA PHE A 55 -1.70 -2.40 -11.77
C PHE A 55 -2.36 -2.70 -10.41
N ARG A 56 -3.66 -2.42 -10.30
CA ARG A 56 -4.45 -2.64 -9.08
C ARG A 56 -4.29 -4.06 -8.52
N ASP A 57 -4.40 -5.07 -9.37
CA ASP A 57 -4.31 -6.46 -8.93
C ASP A 57 -2.92 -6.82 -8.40
N GLN A 58 -1.87 -6.20 -8.96
CA GLN A 58 -0.50 -6.34 -8.46
C GLN A 58 -0.32 -5.63 -7.11
N TYR A 59 -0.88 -4.43 -6.91
CA TYR A 59 -0.88 -3.80 -5.59
C TYR A 59 -1.63 -4.67 -4.57
N ASN A 60 -2.79 -5.22 -4.93
CA ASN A 60 -3.56 -6.08 -4.05
C ASN A 60 -2.80 -7.38 -3.71
N ALA A 61 -2.16 -8.02 -4.69
CA ALA A 61 -1.32 -9.19 -4.47
C ALA A 61 -0.14 -8.89 -3.55
N LEU A 62 0.58 -7.79 -3.80
CA LEU A 62 1.66 -7.32 -2.92
C LEU A 62 1.15 -7.04 -1.50
N GLY A 63 -0.01 -6.40 -1.39
CA GLY A 63 -0.65 -6.10 -0.12
C GLY A 63 -0.97 -7.36 0.69
N ARG A 64 -1.47 -8.41 0.03
CA ARG A 64 -1.75 -9.70 0.68
C ARG A 64 -0.46 -10.41 1.12
N LEU A 65 0.57 -10.42 0.27
CA LEU A 65 1.86 -11.01 0.60
C LEU A 65 2.54 -10.33 1.78
N ASN A 66 2.40 -9.00 1.88
CA ASN A 66 3.08 -8.16 2.87
C ASN A 66 2.19 -7.72 4.03
N LEU A 67 1.02 -8.36 4.21
CA LEU A 67 0.03 -7.96 5.19
C LEU A 67 0.59 -7.79 6.62
N PRO A 68 1.50 -8.66 7.13
CA PRO A 68 2.09 -8.46 8.45
C PRO A 68 2.92 -7.18 8.58
N ALA A 69 3.70 -6.81 7.56
CA ALA A 69 4.48 -5.58 7.54
C ALA A 69 3.56 -4.35 7.49
N LEU A 70 2.56 -4.40 6.61
CA LEU A 70 1.55 -3.35 6.47
C LEU A 70 0.76 -3.14 7.76
N GLN A 71 0.38 -4.22 8.44
CA GLN A 71 -0.28 -4.16 9.73
C GLN A 71 0.58 -3.41 10.76
N ARG A 72 1.90 -3.68 10.82
CA ARG A 72 2.80 -2.99 11.76
C ARG A 72 2.90 -1.49 11.46
N ILE A 73 3.07 -1.12 10.19
CA ILE A 73 3.14 0.30 9.76
C ILE A 73 1.84 1.03 10.10
N VAL A 74 0.69 0.48 9.69
CA VAL A 74 -0.62 1.10 9.91
C VAL A 74 -0.93 1.19 11.40
N SER A 75 -0.67 0.13 12.17
CA SER A 75 -0.92 0.12 13.63
C SER A 75 -0.06 1.15 14.35
N ALA A 76 1.22 1.27 13.99
CA ALA A 76 2.13 2.26 14.57
C ALA A 76 1.64 3.69 14.31
N LYS A 77 1.22 4.00 13.07
CA LYS A 77 0.67 5.33 12.75
C LYS A 77 -0.66 5.59 13.44
N TYR A 78 -1.56 4.60 13.47
CA TYR A 78 -2.86 4.71 14.11
C TYR A 78 -2.74 5.01 15.61
N GLN A 79 -1.83 4.32 16.31
CA GLN A 79 -1.59 4.50 17.74
C GLN A 79 -1.11 5.90 18.13
N ARG A 80 -0.49 6.65 17.20
CA ARG A 80 -0.09 8.04 17.42
C ARG A 80 -1.28 9.02 17.46
N GLY A 81 -2.44 8.59 16.95
CA GLY A 81 -3.70 9.33 17.03
C GLY A 81 -3.75 10.61 16.19
N ALA A 82 -4.79 11.42 16.43
CA ALA A 82 -5.16 12.57 15.60
C ALA A 82 -4.10 13.69 15.53
N VAL A 83 -3.23 13.80 16.54
CA VAL A 83 -2.16 14.81 16.58
C VAL A 83 -1.15 14.59 15.45
N PHE A 84 -0.84 13.33 15.14
CA PHE A 84 0.11 12.95 14.10
C PHE A 84 -0.56 12.53 12.80
N ASN A 85 -1.84 12.17 12.84
CA ASN A 85 -2.64 11.81 11.69
C ASN A 85 -3.93 12.62 11.65
N ARG A 86 -3.95 13.72 10.88
CA ARG A 86 -5.11 14.62 10.80
C ARG A 86 -6.37 13.97 10.25
N GLN A 87 -6.25 12.82 9.59
CA GLN A 87 -7.37 12.08 9.01
C GLN A 87 -7.88 10.96 9.93
N HIS A 88 -7.34 10.83 11.16
CA HIS A 88 -7.76 9.80 12.11
C HIS A 88 -9.30 9.75 12.27
N PRO A 89 -9.94 8.56 12.20
CA PRO A 89 -9.32 7.23 12.25
C PRO A 89 -8.75 6.71 10.93
N PHE A 90 -9.00 7.35 9.78
CA PHE A 90 -8.40 6.96 8.49
C PHE A 90 -6.88 7.11 8.52
N VAL A 91 -6.16 6.10 8.03
CA VAL A 91 -4.68 6.06 8.05
C VAL A 91 -4.12 6.15 6.63
N GLU A 92 -3.72 7.33 6.21
CA GLU A 92 -2.86 7.49 5.02
C GLU A 92 -1.43 7.09 5.37
N VAL A 93 -0.85 6.10 4.69
CA VAL A 93 0.55 5.70 4.86
C VAL A 93 1.43 6.51 3.92
N LEU A 94 2.44 7.18 4.49
CA LEU A 94 3.39 8.00 3.78
C LEU A 94 4.77 7.33 3.73
N PHE A 95 5.67 7.87 2.90
CA PHE A 95 7.06 7.42 2.83
C PHE A 95 7.77 7.42 4.17
N SER A 96 7.54 8.43 5.00
CA SER A 96 8.13 8.51 6.34
C SER A 96 7.70 7.34 7.21
N ASP A 97 6.43 6.92 7.13
CA ASP A 97 5.95 5.80 7.94
C ASP A 97 6.61 4.48 7.54
N ILE A 98 6.82 4.27 6.23
CA ILE A 98 7.56 3.12 5.70
C ILE A 98 9.03 3.18 6.13
N ALA A 99 9.69 4.32 5.95
CA ALA A 99 11.09 4.50 6.33
C ALA A 99 11.32 4.30 7.83
N ASP A 100 10.47 4.91 8.67
CA ASP A 100 10.53 4.81 10.13
C ASP A 100 10.25 3.39 10.62
N SER A 101 9.47 2.60 9.88
CA SER A 101 9.16 1.21 10.25
C SER A 101 10.33 0.25 10.05
N GLY A 102 11.25 0.56 9.12
CA GLY A 102 12.33 -0.35 8.71
C GLY A 102 11.84 -1.63 8.01
N GLU A 103 10.55 -1.75 7.68
CA GLU A 103 10.00 -2.92 7.00
C GLU A 103 10.46 -2.97 5.52
N ALA A 104 10.84 -4.15 5.08
CA ALA A 104 11.13 -4.42 3.67
C ALA A 104 9.91 -5.02 2.98
N LEU A 105 9.69 -4.65 1.72
CA LEU A 105 8.63 -5.22 0.91
C LEU A 105 9.12 -6.53 0.29
N ASP A 106 8.43 -7.64 0.57
CA ASP A 106 8.61 -8.90 -0.14
C ASP A 106 7.99 -8.80 -1.54
N LEU A 107 8.83 -8.98 -2.55
CA LEU A 107 8.47 -8.92 -3.96
C LEU A 107 8.54 -10.29 -4.64
N SER A 108 8.74 -11.37 -3.89
CA SER A 108 8.98 -12.73 -4.43
C SER A 108 7.87 -13.23 -5.36
N GLN A 109 6.64 -12.74 -5.22
CA GLN A 109 5.49 -13.12 -6.05
C GLN A 109 5.02 -12.00 -6.99
N LEU A 110 5.79 -10.91 -7.10
CA LEU A 110 5.44 -9.83 -8.01
C LEU A 110 5.72 -10.24 -9.46
N VAL A 111 4.66 -10.48 -10.22
CA VAL A 111 4.75 -10.68 -11.67
C VAL A 111 4.41 -9.38 -12.38
N ARG A 112 5.40 -8.75 -13.03
CA ARG A 112 5.18 -7.54 -13.83
C ARG A 112 4.61 -7.90 -15.20
N GLU A 113 3.36 -7.53 -15.43
CA GLU A 113 2.73 -7.64 -16.74
C GLU A 113 3.46 -6.77 -17.77
N THR A 114 3.66 -7.33 -18.97
CA THR A 114 4.24 -6.58 -20.08
C THR A 114 3.23 -5.55 -20.56
N LEU A 115 3.65 -4.28 -20.67
CA LEU A 115 2.78 -3.24 -21.21
C LEU A 115 2.36 -3.62 -22.64
N PRO A 116 1.10 -3.36 -23.03
CA PRO A 116 0.73 -3.43 -24.43
C PRO A 116 1.64 -2.50 -25.25
N PRO A 117 1.86 -2.80 -26.55
CA PRO A 117 2.69 -1.97 -27.41
C PRO A 117 2.27 -0.50 -27.33
N ALA A 118 3.25 0.40 -27.27
CA ALA A 118 2.96 1.82 -27.25
C ALA A 118 2.09 2.19 -28.46
N PHE A 119 1.00 2.91 -28.24
CA PHE A 119 0.17 3.40 -29.33
C PHE A 119 1.02 4.33 -30.22
N HIS A 120 1.25 3.93 -31.46
CA HIS A 120 1.86 4.78 -32.46
C HIS A 120 0.75 5.59 -33.12
N ARG A 121 0.80 6.92 -32.97
CA ARG A 121 -0.09 7.82 -33.72
C ARG A 121 0.22 7.63 -35.20
N MET A 122 -0.76 7.19 -35.99
CA MET A 122 -0.61 7.16 -37.44
C MET A 122 -0.49 8.60 -37.96
N ALA A 123 0.52 8.84 -38.79
CA ALA A 123 0.80 10.12 -39.41
C ALA A 123 -0.26 10.50 -40.45
#